data_AF-A0A370C4R7-F1
#
_entry.id   AF-A0A370C4R7-F1
#
_cell.length_a   1.000
_cell.length_b   1.000
_cell.length_c   1.000
_cell.angle_alpha   90.00
_cell.angle_beta   90.00
_cell.angle_gamma   90.00
#
_symmetry.space_group_name_H-M   'P 1'
#
loop_
_entity.id
_entity.type
_entity.pdbx_description
1 polymer ?
#
loop_
_entity_poly.entity_id
_entity_poly.type
_entity_poly.pdbx_seq_one_letter_code
_entity_poly.pdbx_strand_id
1 'polypeptide(L)' 'MSFWSSYRSLSPKTRALFGIGVMAWASIGLWVSPQVENAMGMAPTKEEQEELDRKLAVRISRVEKDAK' A
#
# COMPACT_ATOMS: atom_id res chain seq x y z
N MET A 1 -7.05 -31.64 3.53
CA MET A 1 -6.54 -30.95 2.32
C MET A 1 -5.96 -29.60 2.73
N SER A 2 -4.84 -29.19 2.16
CA SER A 2 -4.31 -27.84 2.40
C SER A 2 -5.13 -26.79 1.65
N PHE A 3 -5.27 -25.60 2.23
CA PHE A 3 -5.92 -24.43 1.62
C PHE A 3 -5.33 -24.14 0.21
N TRP A 4 -4.03 -24.38 0.04
CA TRP A 4 -3.34 -24.25 -1.24
C TRP A 4 -3.81 -25.25 -2.30
N SER A 5 -4.10 -26.48 -1.88
CA SER A 5 -4.63 -27.52 -2.77
C SER A 5 -6.02 -27.16 -3.28
N SER A 6 -6.89 -26.63 -2.41
CA SER A 6 -8.25 -26.21 -2.76
C SER A 6 -8.27 -24.99 -3.68
N TYR A 7 -7.36 -24.04 -3.48
CA TYR A 7 -7.21 -22.91 -4.40
C TYR A 7 -6.72 -23.36 -5.78
N ARG A 8 -5.76 -24.29 -5.83
CA ARG A 8 -5.18 -24.79 -7.10
C ARG A 8 -6.13 -25.72 -7.87
N SER A 9 -7.09 -26.36 -7.21
CA SER A 9 -8.15 -27.13 -7.86
C SER A 9 -9.21 -26.27 -8.55
N LEU A 10 -9.22 -24.95 -8.34
CA LEU A 10 -10.14 -24.04 -9.03
C LEU A 10 -9.74 -23.82 -10.49
N SER A 11 -10.75 -23.64 -11.34
CA SER A 11 -10.54 -23.28 -12.75
C SER A 11 -9.70 -22.00 -12.88
N PRO A 12 -8.86 -21.86 -13.92
CA PRO A 12 -8.03 -20.66 -14.11
C PRO A 12 -8.84 -19.36 -14.13
N LYS A 13 -10.05 -19.37 -14.73
CA LYS A 13 -10.94 -18.21 -14.79
C LYS A 13 -11.46 -17.83 -13.40
N THR A 14 -11.84 -18.81 -12.58
CA THR A 14 -12.32 -18.58 -11.21
C THR A 14 -11.21 -17.99 -10.33
N ARG A 15 -9.96 -18.47 -10.48
CA ARG A 15 -8.80 -17.90 -9.77
C ARG A 15 -8.53 -16.45 -10.16
N ALA A 16 -8.63 -16.13 -11.45
CA ALA A 16 -8.47 -14.76 -11.94
C ALA A 16 -9.58 -13.84 -11.39
N LEU A 17 -10.84 -14.27 -11.46
CA LEU A 17 -11.97 -13.51 -10.91
C LEU A 17 -11.82 -13.27 -9.40
N PHE A 18 -11.43 -14.30 -8.65
CA PHE A 18 -11.17 -14.18 -7.22
C PHE A 18 -10.04 -13.21 -6.92
N GLY A 19 -8.92 -13.31 -7.64
CA GLY A 19 -7.79 -12.39 -7.49
C GLY A 19 -8.18 -10.94 -7.78
N ILE A 20 -8.93 -10.71 -8.85
CA ILE A 20 -9.46 -9.36 -9.19
C ILE A 20 -10.39 -8.86 -8.09
N GLY A 21 -11.27 -9.72 -7.55
CA GLY A 21 -12.16 -9.36 -6.45
C GLY A 21 -11.42 -8.95 -5.19
N VAL A 22 -10.36 -9.68 -4.81
CA VAL A 22 -9.50 -9.33 -3.66
C VAL A 22 -8.80 -8.00 -3.90
N MET A 23 -8.24 -7.79 -5.08
CA MET A 23 -7.57 -6.53 -5.43
C MET A 23 -8.55 -5.36 -5.44
N ALA A 24 -9.75 -5.53 -5.98
CA ALA A 24 -10.79 -4.50 -5.97
C ALA A 24 -11.22 -4.15 -4.55
N TRP A 25 -11.42 -5.15 -3.68
CA TRP A 25 -11.77 -4.93 -2.28
C TRP A 25 -10.66 -4.19 -1.52
N ALA A 26 -9.40 -4.59 -1.73
CA ALA A 26 -8.25 -3.91 -1.12
C ALA A 26 -8.16 -2.44 -1.58
N SER A 27 -8.34 -2.17 -2.87
CA SER A 27 -8.34 -0.81 -3.42
C SER A 27 -9.45 0.06 -2.83
N ILE A 28 -10.65 -0.49 -2.64
CA ILE A 28 -11.75 0.22 -1.98
C ILE A 28 -11.36 0.54 -0.52
N GLY A 29 -10.79 -0.42 0.20
CA GLY A 29 -10.31 -0.20 1.57
C GLY A 29 -9.28 0.92 1.68
N LEU A 30 -8.32 0.97 0.76
CA LEU A 30 -7.33 2.05 0.70
C LEU A 30 -7.95 3.42 0.36
N TRP A 31 -8.94 3.46 -0.53
CA TRP A 31 -9.62 4.71 -0.87
C TRP A 31 -10.50 5.25 0.27
N VAL A 32 -11.06 4.36 1.07
CA VAL A 32 -11.89 4.73 2.23
C VAL A 32 -11.04 5.07 3.45
N SER A 33 -9.78 4.60 3.56
CA SER A 33 -8.87 4.88 4.69
C SER A 33 -8.85 6.36 5.13
N PRO A 34 -8.68 7.34 4.23
CA PRO A 34 -8.66 8.76 4.63
C PRO A 34 -9.99 9.22 5.21
N GLN A 35 -11.12 8.68 4.73
CA GLN A 35 -12.45 9.04 5.22
C GLN A 35 -12.66 8.49 6.63
N VAL A 36 -12.18 7.27 6.89
CA VAL A 36 -12.22 6.68 8.23
C VAL A 36 -11.28 7.40 9.18
N GLU A 37 -10.06 7.75 8.75
CA GLU A 37 -9.11 8.53 9.55
C GLU A 37 -9.69 9.88 9.96
N ASN A 38 -10.35 10.58 9.03
CA ASN A 38 -11.06 11.82 9.31
C ASN A 38 -12.23 11.62 10.29
N ALA A 39 -13.06 10.58 10.08
CA ALA A 39 -14.21 10.29 10.94
C ALA A 39 -13.80 9.83 12.36
N MET A 40 -12.66 9.14 12.49
CA MET A 40 -12.10 8.71 13.77
C MET A 40 -11.25 9.80 14.45
N GLY A 41 -11.12 10.99 13.84
CA GLY A 41 -10.29 12.08 14.39
C GLY A 41 -8.79 11.78 14.39
N MET A 42 -8.35 10.82 13.58
CA MET A 42 -6.94 10.45 13.40
C MET A 42 -6.32 11.08 12.16
N ALA A 43 -7.00 12.05 11.54
CA ALA A 43 -6.43 12.82 10.46
C ALA A 43 -5.27 13.69 10.97
N PRO A 44 -4.09 13.63 10.34
CA PRO A 44 -2.94 14.43 10.76
C PRO A 44 -3.25 15.92 10.59
N THR A 45 -2.76 16.72 11.53
CA THR A 45 -2.82 18.18 11.43
C THR A 45 -1.85 18.68 10.35
N LYS A 46 -2.09 19.89 9.84
CA LYS A 46 -1.22 20.49 8.80
C LYS A 46 0.23 20.61 9.26
N GLU A 47 0.45 20.89 10.54
CA GLU A 47 1.79 21.04 11.13
C GLU A 47 2.55 19.70 11.17
N GLU A 48 1.88 18.60 11.52
CA GLU A 48 2.46 17.26 11.54
C GLU A 48 2.83 16.78 10.13
N GLN A 49 2.01 17.14 9.13
CA GLN A 49 2.28 16.80 7.74
C GLN A 49 3.51 17.54 7.20
N GLU A 50 3.65 18.84 7.51
CA GLU A 50 4.84 19.61 7.15
C GLU A 50 6.11 19.12 7.86
N GLU A 51 6.00 18.68 9.12
CA GLU A 51 7.13 18.10 9.84
C GLU A 51 7.56 16.76 9.23
N LEU A 52 6.59 15.93 8.82
CA LEU A 52 6.85 14.67 8.15
C LEU A 52 7.52 14.88 6.79
N ASP A 53 7.03 15.82 5.98
CA ASP A 53 7.61 16.16 4.68
C ASP A 53 9.06 16.66 4.83
N ARG A 54 9.34 17.47 5.86
CA ARG A 54 10.71 17.88 6.20
C ARG A 54 11.60 16.69 6.59
N LYS A 55 11.07 15.72 7.33
CA LYS A 55 11.81 14.50 7.74
C LYS A 55 12.03 13.53 6.59
N LEU A 56 11.08 13.44 5.65
CA LEU A 56 11.12 12.54 4.50
C LEU A 56 11.92 13.11 3.32
N ALA A 57 12.31 14.38 3.37
CA ALA A 57 13.20 15.00 2.39
C ALA A 57 14.63 14.45 2.50
N VAL A 58 14.84 13.22 2.03
CA VAL A 58 16.16 12.57 1.97
C VAL A 58 16.99 13.27 0.90
N ARG A 59 18.06 13.95 1.31
CA ARG A 59 19.05 14.52 0.39
C ARG A 59 20.02 13.44 -0.05
N ILE A 60 19.80 12.89 -1.25
CA ILE A 60 20.72 11.92 -1.86
C ILE A 60 21.82 12.68 -2.60
N SER A 61 23.03 12.71 -2.04
CA SER A 61 24.24 13.14 -2.75
C SER A 61 24.95 11.93 -3.33
N ARG A 62 25.25 11.96 -4.64
CA ARG A 62 26.15 10.98 -5.26
C ARG A 62 27.59 11.39 -4.93
N VAL A 63 28.35 10.49 -4.33
CA VAL A 63 29.80 10.63 -4.18
C VAL A 63 30.43 9.84 -5.32
N GLU A 64 31.12 10.53 -6.24
CA GLU A 64 31.95 9.88 -7.23
C GLU A 64 33.16 9.27 -6.51
N LYS A 65 33.35 7.95 -6.63
CA LYS A 65 34.60 7.32 -6.20
C LYS A 65 35.62 7.59 -7.28
N ASP A 66 36.62 8.40 -6.97
CA ASP A 66 37.82 8.54 -7.80
C ASP A 66 38.38 7.15 -8.10
N ALA A 67 38.29 6.77 -9.38
CA ALA A 67 38.91 5.57 -9.90
C ALA A 67 40.42 5.80 -9.89
N LYS A 68 41.11 5.10 -8.99
CA LYS A 68 42.57 5.00 -8.95
C LYS A 68 43.03 3.76 -9.72
#